data_AF-A0A226BYF5-F1
#
_entry.id   AF-A0A226BYF5-F1
#
_cell.length_a   1.000
_cell.length_b   1.000
_cell.length_c   1.000
_cell.angle_alpha   90.00
_cell.angle_beta   90.00
_cell.angle_gamma   90.00
#
_symmetry.space_group_name_H-M   'P 1'
#
loop_
_entity.id
_entity.type
_entity.pdbx_description
1 polymer ?
#
loop_
_entity_poly.entity_id
_entity_poly.type
_entity_poly.pdbx_seq_one_letter_code
_entity_poly.pdbx_strand_id
1 'polypeptide(L)'
;MIIEINNIKLSDNQISNVLPISDVKITQALKLDNNQISDLSPFNNMDNLPVLSLDDNEIEDLSHITEIEELTSVSLNNNKIKDITPLLEMDSIVEIEHGFSEVDLRQNYIDTSPESETMEVIEKLEEKEEEVHINLEEQ
;
A
#
# COMPACT_ATOMS: atom_id res chain seq x y z
N MET A 1 2.85 -4.05 27.53
CA MET A 1 4.24 -3.86 27.04
C MET A 1 4.11 -3.95 25.54
N ILE A 2 4.28 -2.83 24.83
CA ILE A 2 4.28 -2.83 23.37
C ILE A 2 5.64 -3.40 22.93
N ILE A 3 5.62 -4.39 22.06
CA ILE A 3 6.84 -4.95 21.48
C ILE A 3 7.18 -4.07 20.28
N GLU A 4 8.37 -3.48 20.28
CA GLU A 4 8.90 -2.70 19.17
C GLU A 4 9.86 -3.55 18.34
N ILE A 5 9.67 -3.58 17.03
CA ILE A 5 10.50 -4.31 16.08
C ILE A 5 10.81 -3.40 14.90
N ASN A 6 12.10 -3.23 14.57
CA ASN A 6 12.46 -2.33 13.48
C ASN A 6 12.01 -2.87 12.11
N ASN A 7 12.33 -4.14 11.82
CA ASN A 7 12.04 -4.76 10.53
C ASN A 7 11.46 -6.15 10.73
N ILE A 8 10.40 -6.47 9.99
CA ILE A 8 9.84 -7.82 9.89
C ILE A 8 9.91 -8.25 8.42
N LYS A 9 10.46 -9.44 8.18
CA LYS A 9 10.52 -10.07 6.85
C LYS A 9 9.82 -11.42 6.92
N LEU A 10 8.68 -11.52 6.27
CA LEU A 10 7.79 -12.67 6.22
C LEU A 10 7.38 -13.01 4.78
N SER A 11 8.09 -12.47 3.79
CA SER A 11 7.87 -12.77 2.38
C SER A 11 8.07 -14.28 2.07
N ASP A 12 7.47 -14.76 0.99
CA ASP A 12 7.57 -16.15 0.50
C ASP A 12 7.00 -17.20 1.47
N ASN A 13 5.79 -16.95 1.97
CA ASN A 13 5.08 -17.86 2.89
C ASN A 13 3.66 -18.14 2.39
N GLN A 14 2.80 -18.63 3.28
CA GLN A 14 1.38 -18.89 3.05
C GLN A 14 0.54 -18.13 4.07
N ILE A 15 0.98 -16.92 4.43
CA ILE A 15 0.30 -16.09 5.42
C ILE A 15 -0.94 -15.50 4.76
N SER A 16 -2.10 -15.78 5.35
CA SER A 16 -3.37 -15.13 4.99
C SER A 16 -3.95 -14.30 6.13
N ASN A 17 -3.41 -14.45 7.34
CA ASN A 17 -3.86 -13.75 8.54
C ASN A 17 -2.69 -13.02 9.20
N VAL A 18 -2.76 -11.69 9.17
CA VAL A 18 -1.79 -10.77 9.78
C VAL A 18 -2.29 -10.15 11.09
N LEU A 19 -3.43 -10.59 11.62
CA LEU A 19 -3.91 -10.17 12.96
C LEU A 19 -2.86 -10.31 14.07
N PRO A 20 -2.00 -11.35 14.12
CA PRO A 20 -0.99 -11.46 15.18
C PRO A 20 0.05 -10.33 15.23
N ILE A 21 0.20 -9.53 14.16
CA ILE A 21 1.15 -8.41 14.11
C ILE A 21 0.50 -7.05 14.39
N SER A 22 -0.82 -6.99 14.63
CA SER A 22 -1.53 -5.73 14.91
C SER A 22 -1.07 -5.02 16.19
N ASP A 23 -0.54 -5.78 17.15
CA ASP A 23 -0.08 -5.26 18.46
C ASP A 23 1.43 -4.97 18.51
N VAL A 24 2.12 -5.09 17.37
CA VAL A 24 3.57 -4.87 17.26
C VAL A 24 3.83 -3.49 16.66
N LYS A 25 4.63 -2.69 17.36
CA LYS A 25 5.12 -1.42 16.83
C LYS A 25 6.25 -1.68 15.85
N ILE A 26 5.97 -1.58 14.55
CA ILE A 26 6.98 -1.72 13.49
C ILE A 26 7.45 -0.34 13.07
N THR A 27 8.76 -0.08 13.07
CA THR A 27 9.31 1.28 12.93
C THR A 27 10.15 1.53 11.68
N GLN A 28 10.40 0.51 10.84
CA GLN A 28 11.15 0.69 9.59
C GLN A 28 10.53 -0.03 8.40
N ALA A 29 10.30 -1.34 8.47
CA ALA A 29 9.75 -2.05 7.32
C ALA A 29 9.01 -3.34 7.69
N LEU A 30 7.90 -3.58 7.00
CA LEU A 30 7.15 -4.82 7.02
C LEU A 30 7.11 -5.40 5.61
N LYS A 31 7.78 -6.54 5.41
CA LYS A 31 7.82 -7.24 4.12
C LYS A 31 6.99 -8.52 4.19
N LEU A 32 5.95 -8.58 3.37
CA LEU A 32 4.92 -9.62 3.32
C LEU A 32 4.65 -10.10 1.89
N ASP A 33 5.58 -9.86 0.97
CA ASP A 33 5.47 -10.24 -0.44
C ASP A 33 5.25 -11.76 -0.60
N ASN A 34 4.60 -12.19 -1.68
CA ASN A 34 4.42 -13.61 -2.00
C ASN A 34 3.73 -14.38 -0.85
N ASN A 35 2.52 -13.95 -0.52
CA ASN A 35 1.66 -14.53 0.52
C ASN A 35 0.21 -14.66 0.00
N GLN A 36 -0.77 -14.82 0.90
CA GLN A 36 -2.19 -15.00 0.59
C GLN A 36 -3.04 -13.97 1.36
N ILE A 37 -2.51 -12.76 1.54
CA ILE A 37 -3.16 -11.69 2.31
C ILE A 37 -4.20 -11.03 1.42
N SER A 38 -5.42 -10.87 1.93
CA SER A 38 -6.49 -10.12 1.26
C SER A 38 -7.12 -9.06 2.17
N ASP A 39 -6.86 -9.13 3.48
CA ASP A 39 -7.45 -8.27 4.51
C ASP A 39 -6.38 -7.40 5.14
N LEU A 40 -6.50 -6.08 4.94
CA LEU A 40 -5.61 -5.07 5.48
C LEU A 40 -6.10 -4.48 6.81
N SER A 41 -7.30 -4.83 7.27
CA SER A 41 -7.86 -4.29 8.54
C SER A 41 -6.98 -4.51 9.78
N PRO A 42 -6.10 -5.52 9.87
CA PRO A 42 -5.15 -5.62 10.98
C PRO A 42 -4.07 -4.52 11.01
N PHE A 43 -3.93 -3.71 9.96
CA PHE A 43 -2.93 -2.65 9.87
C PHE A 43 -3.39 -1.29 10.41
N ASN A 44 -4.66 -1.14 10.81
CA ASN A 44 -5.26 0.13 11.25
C ASN A 44 -4.58 0.86 12.42
N ASN A 45 -3.61 0.26 13.11
CA ASN A 45 -2.90 0.89 14.22
C ASN A 45 -1.37 0.86 14.00
N MET A 46 -0.93 0.73 12.75
CA MET A 46 0.49 0.71 12.38
C MET A 46 1.02 2.13 12.14
N ASP A 47 0.70 3.06 13.04
CA ASP A 47 0.96 4.52 12.98
C ASP A 47 2.46 4.92 12.93
N ASN A 48 3.38 3.98 12.74
CA ASN A 48 4.82 4.23 12.73
C ASN A 48 5.53 3.46 11.61
N LEU A 49 4.80 2.82 10.70
CA LEU A 49 5.37 1.98 9.66
C LEU A 49 5.62 2.82 8.40
N PRO A 50 6.89 3.09 8.02
CA PRO A 50 7.15 3.89 6.84
C PRO A 50 7.17 3.08 5.54
N VAL A 51 7.47 1.78 5.60
CA VAL A 51 7.60 0.93 4.40
C VAL A 51 6.82 -0.36 4.54
N LEU A 52 5.89 -0.61 3.60
CA LEU A 52 5.08 -1.81 3.53
C LEU A 52 5.23 -2.49 2.15
N SER A 53 5.58 -3.76 2.14
CA SER A 53 5.76 -4.57 0.93
C SER A 53 4.73 -5.71 0.95
N LEU A 54 3.81 -5.70 -0.01
CA LEU A 54 2.67 -6.63 -0.12
C LEU A 54 2.51 -7.16 -1.56
N ASP A 55 3.60 -7.22 -2.31
CA ASP A 55 3.57 -7.73 -3.68
C ASP A 55 3.10 -9.19 -3.71
N ASP A 56 2.50 -9.62 -4.82
CA ASP A 56 2.08 -11.01 -5.00
C ASP A 56 1.18 -11.53 -3.85
N ASN A 57 0.08 -10.81 -3.59
CA ASN A 57 -0.94 -11.17 -2.60
C ASN A 57 -2.34 -11.19 -3.25
N GLU A 58 -3.40 -11.19 -2.45
CA GLU A 58 -4.79 -11.26 -2.91
C GLU A 58 -5.61 -10.04 -2.51
N ILE A 59 -4.98 -8.87 -2.41
CA ILE A 59 -5.61 -7.63 -1.94
C ILE A 59 -6.53 -7.07 -3.02
N GLU A 60 -7.76 -6.72 -2.62
CA GLU A 60 -8.77 -6.07 -3.48
C GLU A 60 -9.18 -4.69 -2.96
N ASP A 61 -9.15 -4.52 -1.63
CA ASP A 61 -9.69 -3.37 -0.92
C ASP A 61 -8.57 -2.61 -0.21
N LEU A 62 -8.42 -1.33 -0.57
CA LEU A 62 -7.43 -0.41 0.00
C LEU A 62 -7.98 0.49 1.10
N SER A 63 -9.26 0.37 1.48
CA SER A 63 -9.90 1.26 2.46
C SER A 63 -9.18 1.36 3.82
N HIS A 64 -8.43 0.33 4.20
CA HIS A 64 -7.71 0.27 5.48
C HIS A 64 -6.25 0.75 5.38
N ILE A 65 -5.73 0.97 4.17
CA ILE A 65 -4.34 1.45 4.01
C ILE A 65 -4.18 2.91 4.42
N THR A 66 -5.28 3.67 4.42
CA THR A 66 -5.35 5.08 4.78
C THR A 66 -5.10 5.33 6.27
N GLU A 67 -5.27 4.30 7.09
CA GLU A 67 -5.05 4.34 8.54
C GLU A 67 -3.56 4.25 8.92
N ILE A 68 -2.66 3.97 7.96
CA ILE A 68 -1.21 3.88 8.20
C ILE A 68 -0.57 5.28 8.00
N GLU A 69 -0.77 6.17 8.96
CA GLU A 69 -0.45 7.61 8.85
C GLU A 69 1.01 7.94 8.51
N GLU A 70 1.97 7.07 8.86
CA GLU A 70 3.40 7.32 8.61
C GLU A 70 3.92 6.61 7.35
N LEU A 71 3.03 6.01 6.53
CA LEU A 71 3.44 5.23 5.36
C LEU A 71 3.97 6.13 4.25
N THR A 72 5.24 5.97 3.92
CA THR A 72 5.93 6.71 2.85
C THR A 72 6.22 5.84 1.63
N SER A 73 6.10 4.52 1.72
CA SER A 73 6.33 3.63 0.58
C SER A 73 5.51 2.37 0.72
N VAL A 74 4.75 2.05 -0.33
CA VAL A 74 3.94 0.85 -0.40
C VAL A 74 4.11 0.15 -1.75
N SER A 75 4.42 -1.14 -1.69
CA SER A 75 4.42 -2.01 -2.86
C SER A 75 3.22 -2.96 -2.80
N LEU A 76 2.33 -2.86 -3.78
CA LEU A 76 1.09 -3.62 -3.94
C LEU A 76 1.04 -4.28 -5.32
N ASN A 77 2.20 -4.52 -5.93
CA ASN A 77 2.30 -5.10 -7.25
C ASN A 77 1.65 -6.49 -7.29
N ASN A 78 1.04 -6.83 -8.42
CA ASN A 78 0.44 -8.14 -8.66
C ASN A 78 -0.56 -8.58 -7.57
N ASN A 79 -1.52 -7.69 -7.29
CA ASN A 79 -2.69 -7.94 -6.44
C ASN A 79 -3.97 -7.95 -7.29
N LYS A 80 -5.14 -7.77 -6.66
CA LYS A 80 -6.46 -7.77 -7.31
C LYS A 80 -7.16 -6.40 -7.23
N ILE A 81 -6.40 -5.33 -7.03
CA ILE A 81 -6.91 -3.97 -6.80
C ILE A 81 -7.56 -3.42 -8.07
N LYS A 82 -8.65 -2.68 -7.89
CA LYS A 82 -9.40 -2.01 -8.97
C LYS A 82 -9.69 -0.55 -8.64
N ASP A 83 -10.08 -0.31 -7.40
CA ASP A 83 -10.37 1.01 -6.85
C ASP A 83 -9.18 1.49 -6.03
N ILE A 84 -8.63 2.64 -6.44
CA ILE A 84 -7.51 3.31 -5.76
C ILE A 84 -7.93 4.66 -5.18
N THR A 85 -9.22 4.99 -5.20
CA THR A 85 -9.77 6.19 -4.58
C THR A 85 -9.31 6.38 -3.13
N PRO A 86 -9.19 5.32 -2.28
CA PRO A 86 -8.68 5.48 -0.92
C PRO A 86 -7.32 6.17 -0.83
N LEU A 87 -6.45 6.04 -1.84
CA LEU A 87 -5.13 6.68 -1.82
C LEU A 87 -5.20 8.22 -1.82
N LEU A 88 -6.31 8.81 -2.28
CA LEU A 88 -6.51 10.26 -2.22
C LEU A 88 -6.66 10.78 -0.78
N GLU A 89 -7.05 9.91 0.15
CA GLU A 89 -7.28 10.23 1.57
C GLU A 89 -6.00 10.14 2.41
N MET A 90 -4.90 9.62 1.86
CA MET A 90 -3.65 9.49 2.60
C MET A 90 -2.90 10.81 2.65
N ASP A 91 -2.87 11.43 3.84
CA ASP A 91 -2.07 12.64 4.11
C ASP A 91 -0.56 12.35 4.04
N SER A 92 -0.15 11.11 4.33
CA SER A 92 1.26 10.67 4.33
C SER A 92 1.90 10.67 2.95
N ILE A 93 1.09 10.48 1.90
CA ILE A 93 1.53 10.55 0.51
C ILE A 93 1.60 12.03 0.03
N VAL A 94 1.03 12.97 0.80
CA VAL A 94 0.94 14.41 0.50
C VAL A 94 2.09 15.24 1.09
N GLU A 95 2.82 14.74 2.09
CA GLU A 95 3.86 15.55 2.77
C GLU A 95 5.27 15.38 2.19
N ILE A 96 5.67 16.40 1.42
CA ILE A 96 6.98 16.63 0.76
C ILE A 96 8.20 16.56 1.73
N GLU A 97 7.99 16.48 3.05
CA GLU A 97 9.08 16.53 4.03
C GLU A 97 9.84 15.19 4.19
N HIS A 98 9.30 14.05 3.75
CA HIS A 98 9.88 12.73 4.04
C HIS A 98 10.58 12.00 2.88
N GLY A 99 10.71 12.61 1.71
CA GLY A 99 11.29 11.98 0.53
C GLY A 99 10.26 11.15 -0.25
N PHE A 100 10.54 10.92 -1.53
CA PHE A 100 9.66 10.29 -2.53
C PHE A 100 8.69 9.26 -1.93
N SER A 101 7.39 9.55 -1.99
CA SER A 101 6.38 8.55 -1.74
C SER A 101 6.21 7.68 -2.97
N GLU A 102 6.45 6.39 -2.83
CA GLU A 102 6.37 5.41 -3.92
C GLU A 102 5.21 4.46 -3.66
N VAL A 103 4.26 4.44 -4.60
CA VAL A 103 3.12 3.52 -4.59
C VAL A 103 3.20 2.66 -5.84
N ASP A 104 3.58 1.39 -5.69
CA ASP A 104 3.58 0.43 -6.80
C ASP A 104 2.28 -0.37 -6.83
N LEU A 105 1.48 -0.10 -7.86
CA LEU A 105 0.19 -0.75 -8.15
C LEU A 105 0.22 -1.51 -9.47
N ARG A 106 1.40 -1.71 -10.08
CA ARG A 106 1.51 -2.46 -11.34
C ARG A 106 0.91 -3.86 -11.18
N GLN A 107 0.49 -4.44 -12.29
CA GLN A 107 -0.10 -5.79 -12.35
C GLN A 107 -1.36 -5.97 -11.49
N ASN A 108 -2.09 -4.89 -11.23
CA ASN A 108 -3.45 -4.92 -10.70
C ASN A 108 -4.50 -4.83 -11.84
N TYR A 109 -5.78 -4.73 -11.47
CA TYR A 109 -6.93 -4.67 -12.39
C TYR A 109 -7.50 -3.24 -12.46
N ILE A 110 -6.62 -2.24 -12.38
CA ILE A 110 -6.94 -0.82 -12.45
C ILE A 110 -7.35 -0.47 -13.89
N ASP A 111 -8.51 0.17 -14.05
CA ASP A 111 -8.98 0.66 -15.35
C ASP A 111 -8.27 1.97 -15.69
N THR A 112 -7.30 1.92 -16.60
CA THR A 112 -6.54 3.09 -17.05
C THR A 112 -7.09 3.69 -18.35
N SER A 113 -8.33 3.39 -18.73
CA SER A 113 -8.96 4.06 -19.87
C SER A 113 -9.15 5.56 -19.57
N PRO A 114 -8.96 6.48 -20.53
CA PRO A 114 -9.00 7.93 -20.28
C PRO A 114 -10.32 8.46 -19.69
N GLU A 115 -11.39 7.69 -19.81
CA GLU A 115 -12.74 8.04 -19.35
C GLU A 115 -13.13 7.32 -18.04
N SER A 116 -12.22 6.53 -17.45
CA SER A 116 -12.49 5.84 -16.19
C SER A 116 -12.44 6.81 -15.00
N GLU A 117 -13.26 6.57 -13.98
CA GLU A 117 -13.19 7.31 -12.71
C GLU A 117 -11.81 7.14 -12.05
N THR A 118 -11.18 5.98 -12.26
CA THR A 118 -9.84 5.71 -11.74
C THR A 118 -8.77 6.55 -12.41
N MET A 119 -8.91 6.93 -13.69
CA MET A 119 -7.97 7.83 -14.36
C MET A 119 -7.97 9.23 -13.73
N GLU A 120 -9.14 9.74 -13.34
CA GLU A 120 -9.23 11.01 -12.59
C GLU A 120 -8.51 10.93 -11.22
N VAL A 121 -8.47 9.74 -10.61
CA VAL A 121 -7.71 9.52 -9.36
C VAL A 121 -6.21 9.53 -9.65
N ILE A 122 -5.76 8.86 -10.70
CA ILE A 122 -4.36 8.80 -11.13
C ILE A 122 -3.83 10.21 -11.39
N GLU A 123 -4.54 11.02 -12.17
CA GLU A 123 -4.14 12.40 -12.50
C GLU A 123 -3.95 13.24 -11.23
N LYS A 124 -4.83 13.08 -10.23
CA LYS A 124 -4.73 13.79 -8.94
C LYS A 124 -3.54 13.33 -8.10
N LEU A 125 -3.17 12.06 -8.16
CA LEU A 125 -1.98 11.54 -7.47
C LEU A 125 -0.70 12.05 -8.16
N GLU A 126 -0.66 12.05 -9.49
CA GLU A 126 0.47 12.61 -10.25
C GLU A 126 0.67 14.12 -10.01
N GLU A 127 -0.41 14.89 -9.86
CA GLU A 127 -0.35 16.32 -9.50
C GLU A 127 0.29 16.58 -8.11
N LYS A 128 0.28 15.59 -7.22
CA LYS A 128 0.88 15.67 -5.88
C LYS A 128 2.39 15.37 -5.88
N GLU A 129 3.03 15.23 -7.04
CA GLU A 129 4.45 14.80 -7.19
C GLU A 129 4.74 13.40 -6.61
N GLU A 130 3.72 12.54 -6.52
CA GLU A 130 3.84 11.18 -6.03
C GLU A 130 4.35 10.24 -7.15
N GLU A 131 5.32 9.37 -6.86
CA GLU A 131 5.75 8.34 -7.81
C GLU A 131 4.78 7.15 -7.73
N VAL A 132 3.65 7.30 -8.42
CA VAL A 132 2.66 6.22 -8.55
C VAL A 132 2.98 5.39 -9.78
N HIS A 133 3.35 4.13 -9.57
CA HIS A 133 3.61 3.18 -10.63
C HIS A 133 2.38 2.32 -10.88
N ILE A 134 1.71 2.57 -11.99
CA ILE A 134 0.57 1.77 -12.48
C ILE A 134 0.88 1.20 -13.85
N ASN A 135 0.16 0.15 -14.23
CA ASN A 135 0.19 -0.33 -15.61
C ASN A 135 -0.51 0.70 -16.51
N LEU A 136 0.25 1.61 -17.12
CA LEU A 136 -0.26 2.32 -18.29
C LEU A 136 -0.26 1.30 -19.43
N GLU A 137 -1.44 0.98 -19.98
CA GLU A 137 -1.49 0.26 -21.25
C GLU A 137 -0.62 1.04 -22.25
N GLU A 138 0.45 0.42 -22.75
CA GLU A 138 1.25 0.99 -23.83
C GLU A 138 0.30 1.24 -25.01
N GLN A 139 0.09 2.51 -25.36
CA GLN A 139 -0.66 2.92 -26.56
C GLN A 139 -0.04 2.38 -27.85
#